data_AF-A0A924P8W3-F1
#
_entry.id   AF-A0A924P8W3-F1
#
_cell.length_a   1.000
_cell.length_b   1.000
_cell.length_c   1.000
_cell.angle_alpha   90.00
_cell.angle_beta   90.00
_cell.angle_gamma   90.00
#
_symmetry.space_group_name_H-M   'P 1'
#
loop_
_entity.id
_entity.type
_entity.pdbx_description
1 polymer ?
#
loop_
_entity_poly.entity_id
_entity_poly.type
_entity_poly.pdbx_seq_one_letter_code
_entity_poly.pdbx_strand_id
1 'polypeptide(L)'
;MKVSRAPNVLVQKSGYGGADIYLDHDENDDTTVRYLRKKSAARLQRRYLDDIYSLMDGVRLGWGKAVLPRHLVAQEPELEVINPDRTLEIPVVLHHYEQPFYSRLHQGVLDALVRNCPRFLL
;
A
#
# COMPACT_ATOMS: atom_id res chain seq x y z
N MET A 1 5.18 14.73 16.16
CA MET A 1 5.76 13.54 15.54
C MET A 1 5.80 13.77 14.04
N LYS A 2 6.99 13.78 13.41
CA LYS A 2 7.03 13.76 11.94
C LYS A 2 6.62 12.37 11.48
N VAL A 3 5.78 12.30 10.45
CA VAL A 3 5.22 11.06 9.93
C VAL A 3 5.61 11.01 8.46
N SER A 4 6.43 10.04 8.09
CA SER A 4 6.74 9.81 6.68
C SER A 4 5.49 9.26 5.98
N ARG A 5 5.42 9.40 4.67
CA ARG A 5 4.30 8.91 3.87
C ARG A 5 4.81 8.01 2.76
N ALA A 6 4.20 6.83 2.66
CA ALA A 6 4.43 5.89 1.58
C ALA A 6 3.41 6.14 0.46
N PRO A 7 3.87 6.44 -0.76
CA PRO A 7 2.98 6.62 -1.91
C PRO A 7 2.46 5.26 -2.38
N ASN A 8 1.15 5.18 -2.58
CA ASN A 8 0.46 4.06 -3.21
C ASN A 8 -0.11 4.52 -4.55
N VAL A 9 -0.08 3.64 -5.55
CA VAL A 9 -0.46 3.93 -6.94
C VAL A 9 -1.41 2.87 -7.46
N LEU A 10 -2.35 3.27 -8.31
CA LEU A 10 -3.22 2.31 -8.99
C LEU A 10 -2.47 1.67 -10.16
N VAL A 11 -2.43 0.35 -10.16
CA VAL A 11 -1.74 -0.45 -11.18
C VAL A 11 -2.67 -1.44 -11.86
N GLN A 12 -2.26 -1.84 -13.06
CA GLN A 12 -2.84 -2.92 -13.84
C GLN A 12 -1.73 -3.75 -14.49
N LYS A 13 -2.08 -4.89 -15.07
CA LYS A 13 -1.18 -5.57 -16.02
C LYS A 13 -0.95 -4.69 -17.23
N SER A 14 0.28 -4.63 -17.73
CA SER A 14 0.57 -3.98 -19.02
C SER A 14 -0.32 -4.53 -20.12
N GLY A 15 -0.98 -3.64 -20.88
CA GLY A 15 -1.91 -4.01 -21.94
C GLY A 15 -3.27 -4.53 -21.46
N TYR A 16 -3.61 -4.38 -20.18
CA TYR A 16 -4.92 -4.78 -19.65
C TYR A 16 -6.06 -3.94 -20.27
N GLY A 17 -6.98 -4.61 -20.97
CA GLY A 17 -8.19 -4.03 -21.55
C GLY A 17 -9.49 -4.53 -20.91
N GLY A 18 -9.42 -5.15 -19.73
CA GLY A 18 -10.57 -5.71 -19.03
C GLY A 18 -11.44 -4.67 -18.33
N ALA A 19 -12.49 -5.14 -17.66
CA ALA A 19 -13.40 -4.29 -16.90
C ALA A 19 -12.71 -3.62 -15.68
N ASP A 20 -13.34 -2.57 -15.15
CA ASP A 20 -12.91 -1.90 -13.92
C ASP A 20 -13.23 -2.74 -12.68
N ILE A 21 -12.42 -3.78 -12.47
CA ILE A 21 -12.43 -4.63 -11.28
C ILE A 21 -11.26 -4.22 -10.39
N TYR A 22 -11.56 -3.94 -9.13
CA TYR A 22 -10.56 -3.54 -8.14
C TYR A 22 -10.27 -4.69 -7.18
N LEU A 23 -9.00 -4.97 -6.96
CA LEU A 23 -8.53 -5.95 -6.00
C LEU A 23 -8.15 -5.21 -4.71
N ASP A 24 -8.78 -5.59 -3.61
CA ASP A 24 -8.55 -5.06 -2.27
C ASP A 24 -8.28 -6.22 -1.30
N HIS A 25 -7.79 -5.94 -0.09
CA HIS A 25 -7.49 -6.99 0.90
C HIS A 25 -8.75 -7.76 1.31
N ASP A 26 -9.80 -7.03 1.69
CA ASP A 26 -11.09 -7.54 2.12
C ASP A 26 -12.21 -6.51 1.88
N GLU A 27 -13.44 -6.81 2.28
CA GLU A 27 -14.60 -5.94 2.05
C GLU A 27 -14.56 -4.61 2.82
N ASN A 28 -13.80 -4.56 3.92
CA ASN A 28 -13.63 -3.40 4.78
C ASN A 28 -12.44 -2.53 4.39
N ASP A 29 -11.55 -3.04 3.53
CA ASP A 29 -10.47 -2.26 2.93
C ASP A 29 -11.02 -1.09 2.11
N ASP A 30 -10.60 0.11 2.50
CA ASP A 30 -11.01 1.38 1.91
C ASP A 30 -9.96 1.98 0.96
N THR A 31 -8.86 1.27 0.71
CA THR A 31 -7.70 1.77 -0.05
C THR A 31 -8.11 2.21 -1.45
N THR A 32 -8.83 1.38 -2.21
CA THR A 32 -9.34 1.75 -3.53
C THR A 32 -10.32 2.93 -3.46
N VAL A 33 -11.24 2.94 -2.49
CA VAL A 33 -12.23 4.02 -2.32
C VAL A 33 -11.53 5.36 -2.07
N ARG A 34 -10.54 5.37 -1.17
CA ARG A 34 -9.73 6.54 -0.84
C ARG A 34 -8.89 7.01 -2.01
N TYR A 35 -8.20 6.07 -2.68
CA TYR A 35 -7.41 6.40 -3.87
C TYR A 35 -8.30 7.06 -4.93
N LEU A 36 -9.47 6.49 -5.22
CA LEU A 36 -10.44 6.99 -6.20
C LEU A 36 -11.23 8.24 -5.74
N ARG A 37 -11.09 8.66 -4.46
CA ARG A 37 -11.85 9.76 -3.85
C ARG A 37 -13.37 9.56 -3.95
N LYS A 38 -13.83 8.31 -3.77
CA LYS A 38 -15.25 7.96 -3.75
C LYS A 38 -15.79 8.07 -2.31
N LYS A 39 -17.09 8.33 -2.18
CA LYS A 39 -17.77 8.36 -0.87
C LYS A 39 -18.00 6.96 -0.28
N SER A 40 -18.11 5.94 -1.14
CA SER A 40 -18.33 4.55 -0.75
C SER A 40 -17.92 3.59 -1.85
N ALA A 41 -17.75 2.31 -1.49
CA ALA A 41 -17.44 1.23 -2.40
C ALA A 41 -18.66 0.66 -3.15
N ALA A 42 -19.89 1.09 -2.83
CA ALA A 42 -21.13 0.45 -3.29
C ALA A 42 -21.31 0.35 -4.81
N ARG A 43 -20.57 1.17 -5.59
CA ARG A 43 -20.59 1.17 -7.06
C ARG A 43 -19.31 0.65 -7.69
N LEU A 44 -18.39 0.12 -6.90
CA LEU A 44 -17.13 -0.45 -7.37
C LEU A 44 -17.29 -1.96 -7.47
N GLN A 45 -16.84 -2.53 -8.58
CA GLN A 45 -16.70 -3.99 -8.67
C GLN A 45 -15.40 -4.37 -7.97
N ARG A 46 -15.51 -5.11 -6.86
CA ARG A 46 -14.37 -5.49 -6.04
C ARG A 46 -14.21 -7.01 -5.94
N ARG A 47 -12.96 -7.45 -5.84
CA ARG A 47 -12.56 -8.82 -5.47
C ARG A 47 -11.53 -8.72 -4.35
N TYR A 48 -11.50 -9.73 -3.50
CA TYR A 48 -10.72 -9.68 -2.27
C TYR A 48 -9.64 -10.74 -2.25
N LEU A 49 -8.42 -10.33 -1.92
CA LEU A 49 -7.23 -11.19 -1.82
C LEU A 49 -6.47 -10.74 -0.56
N ASP A 50 -6.30 -11.67 0.37
CA ASP A 50 -5.90 -11.41 1.77
C ASP A 50 -4.52 -10.78 1.97
N ASP A 51 -3.66 -10.67 0.96
CA ASP A 51 -2.33 -10.08 1.18
C ASP A 51 -1.82 -9.31 -0.05
N ILE A 52 -0.84 -8.44 0.20
CA ILE A 52 -0.31 -7.54 -0.81
C ILE A 52 0.33 -8.27 -2.01
N TYR A 53 0.94 -9.44 -1.78
CA TYR A 53 1.55 -10.22 -2.85
C TYR A 53 0.51 -10.98 -3.64
N SER A 54 -0.54 -11.48 -2.98
CA SER A 54 -1.73 -12.02 -3.66
C SER A 54 -2.41 -10.97 -4.54
N LEU A 55 -2.51 -9.71 -4.08
CA LEU A 55 -2.98 -8.60 -4.90
C LEU A 55 -2.08 -8.37 -6.13
N MET A 56 -0.75 -8.35 -5.94
CA MET A 56 0.21 -8.22 -7.04
C MET A 56 0.04 -9.34 -8.06
N ASP A 57 -0.07 -10.60 -7.62
CA ASP A 57 -0.29 -11.76 -8.49
C ASP A 57 -1.62 -11.67 -9.23
N GLY A 58 -2.70 -11.29 -8.54
CA GLY A 58 -3.99 -11.05 -9.16
C GLY A 58 -3.93 -10.00 -10.27
N VAL A 59 -3.17 -8.91 -10.06
CA VAL A 59 -2.94 -7.92 -11.12
C VAL A 59 -2.12 -8.51 -12.26
N ARG A 60 -0.99 -9.19 -12.00
CA ARG A 60 -0.16 -9.85 -13.04
C ARG A 60 -0.95 -10.84 -13.90
N LEU A 61 -1.89 -11.55 -13.27
CA LEU A 61 -2.79 -12.50 -13.93
C LEU A 61 -3.96 -11.82 -14.68
N GLY A 62 -4.11 -10.50 -14.57
CA GLY A 62 -5.15 -9.74 -15.25
C GLY A 62 -6.54 -9.88 -14.59
N TRP A 63 -6.59 -10.17 -13.29
CA TRP A 63 -7.86 -10.30 -12.57
C TRP A 63 -8.52 -8.97 -12.24
N GLY A 64 -7.78 -7.87 -12.37
CA GLY A 64 -8.24 -6.52 -12.11
C GLY A 64 -7.09 -5.54 -11.93
N LYS A 65 -7.38 -4.45 -11.23
CA LYS A 65 -6.49 -3.35 -10.88
C LYS A 65 -6.35 -3.30 -9.36
N ALA A 66 -5.21 -2.88 -8.84
CA ALA A 66 -5.01 -2.76 -7.40
C ALA A 66 -4.29 -1.45 -7.06
N VAL A 67 -4.57 -0.90 -5.88
CA VAL A 67 -3.78 0.21 -5.33
C VAL A 67 -2.66 -0.37 -4.48
N LEU A 68 -1.42 -0.22 -4.92
CA LEU A 68 -0.26 -0.88 -4.31
C LEU A 68 0.83 0.13 -3.93
N PRO A 69 1.68 -0.18 -2.92
CA PRO A 69 2.82 0.65 -2.59
C PRO A 69 3.77 0.81 -3.77
N ARG A 70 4.11 2.05 -4.12
CA ARG A 70 4.94 2.38 -5.30
C ARG A 70 6.30 1.69 -5.28
N HIS A 71 6.87 1.46 -4.10
CA HIS A 71 8.17 0.82 -3.96
C HIS A 71 8.16 -0.68 -4.30
N LEU A 72 7.00 -1.34 -4.17
CA LEU A 72 6.81 -2.72 -4.62
C LEU A 72 6.60 -2.76 -6.14
N VAL A 73 5.76 -1.87 -6.66
CA VAL A 73 5.47 -1.77 -8.10
C VAL A 73 6.73 -1.47 -8.92
N ALA A 74 7.65 -0.64 -8.41
CA ALA A 74 8.88 -0.27 -9.12
C ALA A 74 9.80 -1.46 -9.46
N GLN A 75 9.60 -2.61 -8.81
CA GLN A 75 10.37 -3.84 -9.05
C GLN A 75 9.69 -4.77 -10.06
N GLU A 76 8.53 -4.38 -10.60
CA GLU A 76 7.64 -5.25 -11.36
C GLU A 76 7.40 -4.71 -12.78
N PRO A 77 8.11 -5.22 -13.81
CA PRO A 77 8.01 -4.70 -15.17
C PRO A 77 6.67 -5.02 -15.85
N GLU A 78 5.94 -6.02 -15.37
CA GLU A 78 4.63 -6.42 -15.91
C GLU A 78 3.49 -5.51 -15.43
N LEU A 79 3.75 -4.68 -14.41
CA LEU A 79 2.77 -3.78 -13.82
C LEU A 79 2.91 -2.38 -14.40
N GLU A 80 1.79 -1.85 -14.89
CA GLU A 80 1.67 -0.49 -15.40
C GLU A 80 0.93 0.39 -14.40
N VAL A 81 1.49 1.57 -14.10
CA VAL A 81 0.82 2.60 -13.30
C VAL A 81 -0.14 3.39 -14.18
N ILE A 82 -1.44 3.33 -13.87
CA ILE A 82 -2.51 3.93 -14.71
C ILE A 82 -2.47 5.46 -14.70
N ASN A 83 -2.15 6.07 -13.56
CA ASN A 83 -2.04 7.52 -13.42
C ASN A 83 -0.83 7.86 -12.54
N PRO A 84 0.35 8.09 -13.14
CA PRO A 84 1.59 8.34 -12.40
C PRO A 84 1.56 9.58 -11.48
N ASP A 85 0.71 10.56 -11.80
CA ASP A 85 0.59 11.81 -11.05
C ASP A 85 -0.34 11.69 -9.84
N ARG A 86 -1.13 10.60 -9.75
CA ARG A 86 -2.05 10.35 -8.66
C ARG A 86 -1.45 9.33 -7.70
N THR A 87 -1.22 9.76 -6.45
CA THR A 87 -0.82 8.88 -5.36
C THR A 87 -1.82 8.94 -4.20
N LEU A 88 -1.93 7.82 -3.48
CA LEU A 88 -2.52 7.76 -2.15
C LEU A 88 -1.38 7.66 -1.13
N GLU A 89 -1.19 8.73 -0.38
CA GLU A 89 -0.18 8.79 0.66
C GLU A 89 -0.69 8.12 1.95
N ILE A 90 -0.01 7.07 2.39
CA ILE A 90 -0.32 6.35 3.64
C ILE A 90 0.78 6.65 4.67
N PRO A 91 0.44 7.05 5.91
CA PRO A 91 1.44 7.33 6.94
C PRO A 91 2.21 6.07 7.33
N VAL A 92 3.53 6.19 7.45
CA VAL A 92 4.39 5.15 8.02
C VAL A 92 4.88 5.65 9.38
N VAL A 93 4.64 4.84 10.41
CA VAL A 93 4.94 5.19 11.80
C VAL A 93 5.67 4.05 12.48
N LEU A 94 6.64 4.39 13.32
CA LEU A 94 7.18 3.48 14.32
C LEU A 94 6.24 3.51 15.52
N HIS A 95 5.56 2.39 15.78
CA HIS A 95 4.61 2.27 16.89
C HIS A 95 5.06 1.18 17.85
N HIS A 96 5.06 1.51 19.14
CA HIS A 96 5.30 0.58 20.24
C HIS A 96 4.50 1.05 21.47
N TYR A 97 4.16 0.12 22.36
CA TYR A 97 3.47 0.45 23.60
C TYR A 97 4.33 1.32 24.49
N GLU A 98 3.73 2.29 25.18
CA GLU A 98 4.37 3.00 26.29
C GLU A 98 4.62 2.05 27.46
N GLN A 99 5.86 2.00 27.95
CA GLN A 99 6.26 1.14 29.05
C GLN A 99 7.11 1.91 30.06
N PRO A 100 6.96 1.65 31.38
CA PRO A 100 7.82 2.27 32.40
C PRO A 100 9.31 1.93 32.25
N PHE A 101 9.61 0.83 31.58
CA PHE A 101 10.97 0.37 31.31
C PHE A 101 11.01 -0.40 29.99
N TYR A 102 11.98 -0.06 29.14
CA TYR A 102 12.34 -0.86 27.96
C TYR A 102 13.66 -1.56 28.18
N SER A 103 13.76 -2.81 27.73
CA SER A 103 15.04 -3.53 27.73
C SER A 103 16.07 -2.83 26.84
N ARG A 104 17.36 -3.07 27.10
CA ARG A 104 18.45 -2.56 26.25
C ARG A 104 18.31 -3.01 24.79
N LEU A 105 17.80 -4.23 24.57
CA LEU A 105 17.53 -4.73 23.23
C LEU A 105 16.45 -3.89 22.53
N HIS A 106 15.34 -3.61 23.21
CA HIS A 106 14.26 -2.79 22.64
C HIS A 106 14.77 -1.39 22.30
N GLN A 107 15.48 -0.74 23.22
CA GLN A 107 16.08 0.58 22.98
C GLN A 107 17.04 0.54 21.78
N GLY A 108 17.90 -0.48 21.71
CA GLY A 108 18.81 -0.67 20.58
C GLY A 108 18.10 -0.85 19.23
N VAL A 109 16.96 -1.54 19.20
CA VAL A 109 16.13 -1.70 18.00
C VAL A 109 15.50 -0.37 17.59
N LEU A 110 14.92 0.39 18.54
CA LEU A 110 14.36 1.71 18.25
C LEU A 110 15.44 2.64 17.68
N ASP A 111 16.61 2.70 18.33
CA ASP A 111 17.73 3.52 17.88
C ASP A 111 18.23 3.10 16.50
N ALA A 112 18.30 1.79 16.22
CA ALA A 112 18.71 1.29 14.92
C ALA A 112 17.70 1.67 13.82
N LEU A 113 16.40 1.53 14.08
CA LEU A 113 15.35 1.89 13.12
C LEU A 113 15.31 3.40 12.87
N VAL A 114 15.34 4.23 13.92
CA VAL A 114 15.33 5.70 13.79
C VAL A 114 16.56 6.20 13.04
N ARG A 115 17.75 5.64 13.30
CA ARG A 115 18.99 6.04 12.63
C ARG A 115 19.07 5.60 11.18
N ASN A 116 18.64 4.37 10.87
CA ASN A 116 18.88 3.76 9.55
C ASN A 116 17.67 3.85 8.60
N CYS A 117 16.48 4.13 9.12
CA CYS A 117 15.26 4.30 8.31
C CYS A 117 14.66 5.72 8.40
N PRO A 118 15.45 6.81 8.41
CA PRO A 118 14.93 8.16 8.60
C PRO A 118 13.95 8.54 7.49
N ARG A 119 14.17 8.09 6.25
CA ARG A 119 13.26 8.29 5.12
C ARG A 119 11.85 7.75 5.36
N PHE A 120 11.71 6.72 6.18
CA PHE A 120 10.45 6.03 6.44
C PHE A 120 9.86 6.37 7.81
N LEU A 121 10.62 7.02 8.70
CA LEU A 121 10.20 7.24 10.10
C LEU A 121 10.26 8.71 10.54
N LEU A 122 10.83 9.62 9.74
CA LEU A 122 11.05 11.04 10.07
C LEU A 122 10.65 12.00 8.94
#